data_AF-A0A9K3HZ72-F1
#
_entry.id   AF-A0A9K3HZ72-F1
#
_cell.length_a   1.000
_cell.length_b   1.000
_cell.length_c   1.000
_cell.angle_alpha   90.00
_cell.angle_beta   90.00
_cell.angle_gamma   90.00
#
_symmetry.space_group_name_H-M   'P 1'
#
loop_
_entity.id
_entity.type
_entity.pdbx_description
1 polymer ?
#
loop_
_entity_poly.entity_id
_entity_poly.type
_entity_poly.pdbx_seq_one_letter_code
_entity_poly.pdbx_strand_id
1 'polypeptide(L)'
;MGFKLHHQHFGVLLLLVINAFINGESKNLSCDMFQGNWVIDQSYPLYNASVCPFVGKEFDCVKNKRPDQQYLKYRWQPNACSLARYIHIYILIYYGVFVEFFYI
;
A
#
# COMPACT_ATOMS: atom_id res chain seq x y z
N MET A 1 30.46 -8.20 51.99
CA MET A 1 29.42 -9.03 51.37
C MET A 1 29.39 -8.76 49.88
N GLY A 2 29.75 -9.76 49.07
CA GLY A 2 29.70 -9.68 47.61
C GLY A 2 28.33 -10.12 47.08
N PHE A 3 27.80 -9.36 46.13
CA PHE A 3 26.77 -9.85 45.20
C PHE A 3 27.41 -9.96 43.81
N LYS A 4 27.97 -11.14 43.53
CA LYS A 4 28.19 -11.58 42.14
C LYS A 4 26.86 -12.15 41.65
N LEU A 5 26.12 -11.39 40.85
CA LEU A 5 25.05 -11.91 40.00
C LEU A 5 25.04 -11.17 38.65
N HIS A 6 25.62 -11.86 37.66
CA HIS A 6 24.97 -12.13 36.38
C HIS A 6 25.10 -11.15 35.20
N HIS A 7 26.34 -10.74 34.87
CA HIS A 7 26.67 -10.15 33.57
C HIS A 7 26.82 -11.19 32.42
N GLN A 8 26.55 -12.48 32.68
CA GLN A 8 26.61 -13.55 31.66
C GLN A 8 25.25 -13.83 31.00
N HIS A 9 24.12 -13.67 31.70
CA HIS A 9 22.82 -13.86 31.05
C HIS A 9 22.39 -12.67 30.19
N PHE A 10 22.85 -11.44 30.45
CA PHE A 10 22.48 -10.32 29.59
C PHE A 10 23.05 -10.51 28.18
N GLY A 11 24.30 -10.97 28.07
CA GLY A 11 24.93 -11.30 26.79
C GLY A 11 24.28 -12.52 26.12
N VAL A 12 23.98 -13.59 26.87
CA VAL A 12 23.30 -14.77 26.33
C VAL A 12 21.87 -14.46 25.91
N LEU A 13 21.12 -13.68 26.69
CA LEU A 13 19.77 -13.23 26.37
C LEU A 13 19.79 -12.31 25.15
N LEU A 14 20.74 -11.37 25.06
CA LEU A 14 20.93 -10.52 23.89
C LEU A 14 21.27 -11.35 22.65
N LEU A 15 22.17 -12.33 22.75
CA LEU A 15 22.51 -13.24 21.65
C LEU A 15 21.34 -14.16 21.26
N LEU A 16 20.55 -14.65 22.21
CA LEU A 16 19.35 -15.46 21.95
C LEU A 16 18.24 -14.63 21.31
N VAL A 17 18.07 -13.37 21.73
CA VAL A 17 17.14 -12.41 21.12
C VAL A 17 17.60 -12.06 19.71
N ILE A 18 18.88 -11.76 19.51
CA ILE A 18 19.47 -11.53 18.17
C ILE A 18 19.29 -12.76 17.29
N ASN A 19 19.57 -13.98 17.78
CA ASN A 19 19.35 -15.22 17.03
C ASN A 19 17.87 -15.48 16.77
N ALA A 20 16.96 -15.11 17.69
CA ALA A 20 15.52 -15.21 17.48
C ALA A 20 15.01 -14.20 16.42
N PHE A 21 15.64 -13.03 16.31
CA PHE A 21 15.36 -12.07 15.23
C PHE A 21 15.99 -12.50 13.90
N ILE A 22 17.23 -13.01 13.88
CA ILE A 22 17.90 -13.50 12.66
C ILE A 22 17.19 -14.76 12.11
N ASN A 23 16.73 -15.66 12.99
CA ASN A 23 15.93 -16.83 12.61
C ASN A 23 14.42 -16.51 12.47
N GLY A 24 14.03 -15.26 12.75
CA GLY A 24 12.67 -14.76 12.77
C GLY A 24 12.25 -14.05 11.49
N GLU A 25 12.99 -14.21 10.39
CA GLU A 25 12.40 -13.97 9.07
C GLU A 25 11.48 -15.14 8.73
N SER A 26 10.24 -15.07 9.20
CA SER A 26 9.18 -15.42 8.27
C SER A 26 9.31 -14.43 7.12
N LYS A 27 10.00 -14.83 6.05
CA LYS A 27 9.64 -14.37 4.70
C LYS A 27 8.24 -14.89 4.41
N ASN A 28 7.25 -14.41 5.16
CA ASN A 28 6.00 -14.07 4.53
C ASN A 28 6.44 -13.21 3.35
N LEU A 29 6.14 -13.62 2.12
CA LEU A 29 5.93 -12.65 1.06
C LEU A 29 4.79 -11.76 1.58
N SER A 30 5.12 -10.84 2.48
CA SER A 30 4.24 -9.80 2.95
C SER A 30 3.89 -9.08 1.68
N CYS A 31 2.64 -9.19 1.25
CA CYS A 31 2.21 -8.42 0.11
C CYS A 31 2.22 -6.96 0.55
N ASP A 32 3.32 -6.27 0.29
CA ASP A 32 3.40 -4.84 0.45
C ASP A 32 2.49 -4.22 -0.62
N MET A 33 1.29 -3.83 -0.19
CA MET A 33 0.29 -3.24 -1.04
C MET A 33 0.72 -1.87 -1.59
N PHE A 34 1.76 -1.26 -1.03
CA PHE A 34 2.30 0.03 -1.44
C PHE A 34 3.50 -0.11 -2.40
N GLN A 35 4.02 -1.33 -2.61
CA GLN A 35 5.05 -1.61 -3.60
C GLN A 35 4.48 -2.31 -4.83
N GLY A 36 4.46 -1.58 -5.94
CA GLY A 36 3.83 -2.03 -7.17
C GLY A 36 4.05 -1.03 -8.30
N ASN A 37 3.30 -1.24 -9.38
CA ASN A 37 3.33 -0.37 -10.54
C ASN A 37 1.91 -0.08 -11.03
N TRP A 38 1.73 1.05 -11.70
CA TRP A 38 0.51 1.35 -12.44
C TRP A 38 0.54 0.63 -13.78
N VAL A 39 -0.48 -0.18 -14.04
CA VAL A 39 -0.65 -0.94 -15.29
C VAL A 39 -1.95 -0.53 -15.99
N ILE A 40 -1.96 -0.54 -17.32
CA ILE A 40 -3.16 -0.24 -18.10
C ILE A 40 -4.09 -1.45 -18.08
N ASP A 41 -5.36 -1.23 -17.71
CA ASP A 41 -6.40 -2.25 -17.67
C ASP A 41 -7.62 -1.76 -18.46
N GLN A 42 -8.01 -2.52 -19.50
CA GLN A 42 -9.15 -2.15 -20.35
C GLN A 42 -10.50 -2.30 -19.64
N SER A 43 -10.57 -3.08 -18.55
CA SER A 43 -11.80 -3.26 -17.76
C SER A 43 -12.12 -2.06 -16.84
N TYR A 44 -11.21 -1.07 -16.76
CA TYR A 44 -11.38 0.16 -15.99
C TYR A 44 -12.10 1.26 -16.80
N PRO A 45 -12.73 2.26 -16.16
CA PRO A 45 -12.77 2.49 -14.72
C PRO A 45 -13.75 1.55 -13.99
N LEU A 46 -13.50 1.29 -12.71
CA LEU A 46 -14.38 0.45 -11.87
C LEU A 46 -15.71 1.12 -11.51
N TYR A 47 -15.71 2.45 -11.45
CA TYR A 47 -16.89 3.25 -11.17
C TYR A 47 -16.79 4.56 -11.95
N ASN A 48 -17.95 5.16 -12.24
CA ASN A 48 -18.01 6.48 -12.83
C ASN A 48 -18.02 7.52 -11.69
N ALA A 49 -16.89 8.21 -11.49
CA ALA A 49 -16.77 9.25 -10.46
C ALA A 49 -17.81 10.37 -10.63
N SER A 50 -18.19 10.68 -11.87
CA SER A 50 -19.10 11.79 -12.16
C SER A 50 -20.56 11.56 -11.75
N VAL A 51 -20.96 10.31 -11.49
CA VAL A 51 -22.30 10.01 -10.96
C VAL A 51 -22.28 9.72 -9.45
N CYS A 52 -21.10 9.73 -8.82
CA CYS A 52 -20.98 9.44 -7.40
C CYS A 52 -21.32 10.71 -6.57
N PRO A 53 -22.40 10.71 -5.77
CA PRO A 53 -22.82 11.89 -5.02
C PRO A 53 -21.89 12.24 -3.86
N PHE A 54 -21.01 11.31 -3.46
CA PHE A 54 -20.09 11.48 -2.34
C PHE A 54 -18.72 12.01 -2.76
N VAL A 55 -18.41 12.01 -4.06
CA VAL A 55 -17.15 12.56 -4.58
C VAL A 55 -17.28 14.07 -4.62
N GLY A 56 -16.39 14.77 -3.90
CA GLY A 56 -16.30 16.23 -3.94
C GLY A 56 -16.05 16.73 -5.36
N LYS A 57 -16.55 17.93 -5.68
CA LYS A 57 -16.46 18.50 -7.04
C LYS A 57 -15.01 18.71 -7.48
N GLU A 58 -14.15 19.02 -6.51
CA GLU A 58 -12.71 19.16 -6.66
C GLU A 58 -12.02 17.88 -7.14
N PHE A 59 -12.65 16.72 -6.95
CA PHE A 59 -12.11 15.41 -7.31
C PHE A 59 -12.67 14.85 -8.64
N ASP A 60 -13.66 15.53 -9.25
CA ASP A 60 -14.32 15.08 -10.49
C ASP A 60 -13.63 15.65 -11.74
N CYS A 61 -12.44 15.11 -12.06
CA CYS A 61 -11.62 15.56 -13.19
C CYS A 61 -12.36 15.55 -14.54
N VAL A 62 -13.29 14.61 -14.73
CA VAL A 62 -14.10 14.51 -15.96
C VAL A 62 -15.07 15.68 -16.05
N LYS A 63 -15.81 16.01 -14.98
CA LYS A 63 -16.65 17.23 -14.96
C LYS A 63 -15.83 18.51 -15.03
N ASN A 64 -14.62 18.49 -14.47
CA ASN A 64 -13.67 19.59 -14.54
C ASN A 64 -12.96 19.69 -15.90
N LYS A 65 -13.41 18.93 -16.91
CA LYS A 65 -13.00 19.02 -18.32
C LYS A 65 -11.52 18.73 -18.57
N ARG A 66 -10.92 17.86 -17.75
CA ARG A 66 -9.58 17.35 -18.04
C ARG A 66 -9.59 16.65 -19.43
N PRO A 67 -8.71 17.03 -20.36
CA PRO A 67 -8.78 16.56 -21.75
C PRO A 67 -8.26 15.12 -21.91
N ASP A 68 -7.28 14.71 -21.11
CA ASP A 68 -6.74 13.36 -21.12
C ASP A 68 -7.60 12.41 -20.27
N GLN A 69 -7.99 11.26 -20.83
CA GLN A 69 -8.80 10.25 -20.14
C GLN A 69 -8.05 8.94 -19.86
N GLN A 70 -6.77 8.88 -20.24
CA GLN A 70 -5.96 7.68 -20.08
C GLN A 70 -5.73 7.31 -18.61
N TYR A 71 -5.70 8.30 -17.71
CA TYR A 71 -5.58 8.11 -16.27
C TYR A 71 -6.68 7.19 -15.71
N LEU A 72 -7.90 7.24 -16.27
CA LEU A 72 -9.03 6.38 -15.87
C LEU A 72 -8.80 4.89 -16.15
N LYS A 73 -7.78 4.53 -16.94
CA LYS A 73 -7.47 3.15 -17.33
C LYS A 73 -6.33 2.54 -16.53
N TYR A 74 -5.69 3.29 -15.65
CA TYR A 74 -4.63 2.76 -14.83
C TYR A 74 -5.17 2.02 -13.60
N ARG A 75 -4.58 0.86 -13.32
CA ARG A 75 -4.81 0.03 -12.15
C ARG A 75 -3.50 -0.14 -11.40
N TRP A 76 -3.55 0.03 -10.08
CA TRP A 76 -2.42 -0.30 -9.22
C TRP A 76 -2.24 -1.82 -9.13
N GLN A 77 -1.02 -2.32 -9.35
CA GLN A 77 -0.68 -3.74 -9.27
C GLN A 77 0.50 -3.94 -8.31
N PRO A 78 0.28 -4.48 -7.09
CA PRO A 78 1.35 -4.85 -6.20
C PRO A 78 2.24 -5.94 -6.81
N ASN A 79 3.52 -5.90 -6.47
CA ASN A 79 4.50 -6.84 -7.02
C ASN A 79 4.31 -8.27 -6.50
N ALA A 80 3.89 -8.41 -5.24
CA ALA A 80 3.88 -9.68 -4.53
C ALA A 80 2.49 -10.34 -4.39
N CYS A 81 1.40 -9.66 -4.78
CA CYS A 81 0.06 -10.26 -4.78
C CYS A 81 -0.95 -9.58 -5.71
N SER A 82 -2.06 -10.27 -5.97
CA SER A 82 -3.24 -9.72 -6.62
C SER A 82 -4.23 -9.19 -5.59
N LEU A 83 -4.57 -7.90 -5.67
CA LEU A 83 -5.62 -7.30 -4.86
C LEU A 83 -7.01 -7.72 -5.34
N ALA A 84 -7.90 -8.02 -4.39
CA ALA A 84 -9.31 -8.21 -4.68
C ALA A 84 -9.95 -6.90 -5.20
N ARG A 85 -10.88 -7.00 -6.14
CA ARG A 85 -11.47 -5.85 -6.85
C ARG A 85 -12.11 -4.81 -5.93
N TYR A 86 -12.66 -5.22 -4.79
CA TYR A 86 -13.25 -4.31 -3.81
C TYR A 86 -12.20 -3.52 -3.02
N ILE A 87 -11.06 -4.13 -2.70
CA ILE A 87 -9.95 -3.45 -1.99
C ILE A 87 -9.30 -2.41 -2.91
N HIS A 88 -9.25 -2.65 -4.22
CA HIS A 88 -8.82 -1.64 -5.19
C HIS A 88 -9.65 -0.35 -5.10
N ILE A 89 -10.98 -0.44 -4.96
CA ILE A 89 -11.83 0.74 -4.91
C ILE A 89 -11.53 1.58 -3.65
N TYR A 90 -11.36 0.92 -2.49
CA TYR A 90 -10.98 1.62 -1.26
C TYR A 90 -9.61 2.29 -1.39
N ILE A 91 -8.60 1.60 -1.90
CA ILE A 91 -7.26 2.19 -2.07
C ILE A 91 -7.30 3.36 -3.08
N LEU A 92 -8.06 3.25 -4.17
CA LEU A 92 -8.18 4.33 -5.15
C LEU A 92 -8.88 5.57 -4.59
N ILE A 93 -9.94 5.40 -3.80
CA ILE A 93 -10.66 6.52 -3.20
C ILE A 93 -9.83 7.22 -2.11
N TYR A 94 -9.10 6.46 -1.28
CA TYR A 94 -8.32 7.02 -0.16
C TYR A 94 -6.92 7.49 -0.55
N TYR A 95 -6.21 6.74 -1.41
CA TYR A 95 -4.81 7.00 -1.77
C TYR A 95 -4.64 7.33 -3.26
N GLY A 96 -5.49 6.80 -4.16
CA GLY A 96 -5.44 7.12 -5.59
C GLY A 96 -5.83 8.56 -5.89
N VAL A 97 -6.84 9.09 -5.18
CA VAL A 97 -7.16 10.53 -5.21
C VAL A 97 -5.94 11.35 -4.80
N PHE A 98 -5.17 10.94 -3.80
CA PHE A 98 -3.96 11.64 -3.36
C PHE A 98 -2.84 11.62 -4.40
N VAL A 99 -2.63 10.50 -5.11
CA VAL A 99 -1.60 10.40 -6.16
C VAL A 99 -1.95 11.23 -7.40
N GLU A 100 -3.23 11.34 -7.77
CA GLU A 100 -3.69 12.20 -8.87
C GLU A 100 -3.46 13.71 -8.60
N PHE A 101 -3.37 14.14 -7.33
CA PHE A 101 -2.99 15.54 -6.99
C PHE A 101 -1.49 15.82 -7.00
N PHE A 102 -0.64 14.80 -6.84
CA PHE A 102 0.79 15.00 -6.67
C PHE A 102 1.62 14.65 -7.91
N TYR A 103 1.08 13.90 -8.87
CA TYR A 103 1.81 13.44 -10.05
C TYR A 103 1.35 14.05 -11.39
N ILE A 104 0.51 15.10 -11.35
CA ILE A 104 0.28 16.05 -12.45
C ILE A 104 0.53 17.48 -11.97
#